data_AF-A0A3D2WM48-F1
#
_entry.id   AF-A0A3D2WM48-F1
#
_cell.length_a   1.000
_cell.length_b   1.000
_cell.length_c   1.000
_cell.angle_alpha   90.00
_cell.angle_beta   90.00
_cell.angle_gamma   90.00
#
_symmetry.space_group_name_H-M   'P 1'
#
loop_
_entity.id
_entity.type
_entity.pdbx_description
1 polymer ?
#
loop_
_entity_poly.entity_id
_entity_poly.type
_entity_poly.pdbx_seq_one_letter_code
_entity_poly.pdbx_strand_id
1 'polypeptide(L)'
;NPVYPNRNCLTGPAQCDEAFGVEDGLSEDELNSIVEYLSLLAVPAQRKIESGFPNGVTPLAALDVDPVKIDAGEQVFKNIRCSSCHVTDITTGTATPFDENRNQNIKPYTDMLLHDMGEGLADNFVEGQATGRMWRTPALWGIGYTEGVAGNLQVGYLHDSRARTLTEAIMWHGGEGEASKNRFANLSTDDREALLTFLKSL
;
A
#
# COMPACT_ATOMS: atom_id res chain seq x y z
N ASN A 1 -4.16 28.88 -3.16
CA ASN A 1 -4.12 28.34 -1.76
C ASN A 1 -3.51 29.41 -0.87
N PRO A 2 -4.15 29.88 0.22
CA PRO A 2 -3.61 30.96 1.05
C PRO A 2 -2.28 30.64 1.73
N VAL A 3 -1.90 29.36 1.83
CA VAL A 3 -0.64 28.91 2.45
C VAL A 3 0.53 28.88 1.46
N TYR A 4 0.26 28.63 0.18
CA TYR A 4 1.26 28.63 -0.90
C TYR A 4 0.69 29.38 -2.11
N PRO A 5 0.97 30.68 -2.25
CA PRO A 5 0.35 31.51 -3.28
C PRO A 5 0.81 31.17 -4.69
N ASN A 6 1.99 30.57 -4.86
CA ASN A 6 2.48 30.05 -6.15
C ASN A 6 3.39 28.83 -5.92
N ARG A 7 3.72 28.11 -7.00
CA ARG A 7 4.56 26.90 -6.97
C ARG A 7 5.95 27.11 -6.38
N ASN A 8 6.54 28.30 -6.50
CA ASN A 8 7.88 28.55 -5.95
C ASN A 8 7.87 28.45 -4.41
N CYS A 9 6.75 28.78 -3.79
CA CYS A 9 6.54 28.67 -2.34
C CYS A 9 6.53 27.22 -1.82
N LEU A 10 6.35 26.21 -2.68
CA LEU A 10 6.38 24.79 -2.29
C LEU A 10 7.76 24.33 -1.80
N THR A 11 8.82 25.02 -2.20
CA THR A 11 10.20 24.70 -1.80
C THR A 11 10.65 25.42 -0.53
N GLY A 12 9.74 26.17 0.09
CA GLY A 12 9.95 26.89 1.34
C GLY A 12 9.80 28.41 1.21
N PRO A 13 9.72 29.13 2.34
CA PRO A 13 9.49 30.58 2.33
C PRO A 13 10.61 31.39 1.64
N ALA A 14 11.85 30.89 1.64
CA ALA A 14 12.99 31.60 1.05
C ALA A 14 12.94 31.67 -0.49
N GLN A 15 12.15 30.79 -1.10
CA GLN A 15 11.96 30.65 -2.54
C GLN A 15 10.59 31.17 -2.97
N CYS A 16 9.74 31.59 -2.02
CA CYS A 16 8.43 32.15 -2.27
C CYS A 16 8.57 33.61 -2.70
N ASP A 17 8.80 33.84 -4.00
CA ASP A 17 8.94 35.17 -4.58
C ASP A 17 7.57 35.76 -4.97
N GLU A 18 7.22 36.88 -4.36
CA GLU A 18 5.98 37.63 -4.61
C GLU A 18 5.89 38.17 -6.04
N ALA A 19 7.02 38.31 -6.75
CA ALA A 19 7.05 38.77 -8.14
C ALA A 19 6.33 37.83 -9.12
N PHE A 20 6.15 36.56 -8.74
CA PHE A 20 5.40 35.58 -9.55
C PHE A 20 3.88 35.66 -9.32
N GLY A 21 3.43 36.52 -8.42
CA GLY A 21 2.01 36.69 -8.13
C GLY A 21 1.36 35.47 -7.47
N VAL A 22 0.04 35.46 -7.49
CA VAL A 22 -0.78 34.34 -7.01
C VAL A 22 -1.17 33.49 -8.21
N GLU A 23 -0.78 32.22 -8.19
CA GLU A 23 -1.27 31.22 -9.12
C GLU A 23 -2.63 30.70 -8.66
N ASP A 24 -3.57 30.56 -9.59
CA ASP A 24 -4.84 29.91 -9.31
C ASP A 24 -4.58 28.46 -8.89
N GLY A 25 -5.08 28.09 -7.71
CA GLY A 25 -5.10 26.71 -7.27
C GLY A 25 -6.27 25.95 -7.87
N LEU A 26 -6.44 24.70 -7.46
CA LEU A 26 -7.68 23.96 -7.75
C LEU A 26 -8.85 24.67 -7.09
N SER A 27 -9.90 24.92 -7.87
CA SER A 27 -11.21 25.35 -7.38
C SER A 27 -11.87 24.24 -6.56
N GLU A 28 -12.87 24.62 -5.77
CA GLU A 28 -13.66 23.66 -4.98
C GLU A 28 -14.34 22.62 -5.89
N ASP A 29 -14.85 23.03 -7.05
CA ASP A 29 -15.49 22.13 -8.02
C ASP A 29 -14.49 21.13 -8.63
N GLU A 30 -13.26 21.55 -8.90
CA GLU A 30 -12.19 20.66 -9.36
C GLU A 30 -11.77 19.68 -8.26
N LEU A 31 -11.65 20.14 -7.01
CA LEU A 31 -11.37 19.28 -5.86
C LEU A 31 -12.47 18.23 -5.67
N ASN A 32 -13.74 18.64 -5.74
CA ASN A 32 -14.88 17.74 -5.66
C ASN A 32 -14.85 16.70 -6.79
N SER A 33 -14.56 17.11 -8.01
CA SER A 33 -14.44 16.19 -9.16
C SER A 33 -13.35 15.13 -8.93
N ILE A 34 -12.21 15.52 -8.35
CA ILE A 34 -11.13 14.59 -8.00
C ILE A 34 -11.56 13.64 -6.88
N VAL A 35 -12.21 14.15 -5.83
CA VAL A 35 -12.70 13.34 -4.71
C VAL A 35 -13.74 12.32 -5.18
N GLU A 36 -14.68 12.73 -6.02
CA GLU A 36 -15.69 11.84 -6.61
C GLU A 36 -15.03 10.74 -7.46
N TYR A 37 -14.10 11.12 -8.34
CA TYR A 37 -13.35 10.17 -9.16
C TYR A 37 -12.61 9.15 -8.30
N LEU A 38 -11.83 9.60 -7.31
CA LEU A 38 -11.05 8.71 -6.43
C LEU A 38 -11.94 7.82 -5.57
N SER A 39 -13.08 8.33 -5.11
CA SER A 39 -14.04 7.57 -4.30
C SER A 39 -14.69 6.44 -5.10
N LEU A 40 -14.86 6.61 -6.40
CA LEU A 40 -15.50 5.65 -7.29
C LEU A 40 -14.51 4.71 -8.00
N LEU A 41 -13.21 4.80 -7.69
CA LEU A 41 -12.24 3.84 -8.19
C LEU A 41 -12.53 2.44 -7.62
N ALA A 42 -12.69 1.47 -8.53
CA ALA A 42 -12.93 0.09 -8.15
C ALA A 42 -11.73 -0.51 -7.41
N VAL A 43 -12.03 -1.41 -6.48
CA VAL A 43 -11.01 -2.23 -5.80
C VAL A 43 -10.26 -3.06 -6.85
N PRO A 44 -8.91 -3.04 -6.87
CA PRO A 44 -8.16 -3.86 -7.80
C PRO A 44 -8.38 -5.35 -7.52
N ALA A 45 -8.63 -6.11 -8.59
CA ALA A 45 -8.75 -7.56 -8.49
C ALA A 45 -7.37 -8.18 -8.20
N GLN A 46 -7.34 -9.13 -7.26
CA GLN A 46 -6.14 -9.94 -7.00
C GLN A 46 -5.81 -10.80 -8.23
N ARG A 47 -4.53 -10.85 -8.60
CA ARG A 47 -4.01 -11.66 -9.71
C ARG A 47 -3.85 -13.11 -9.26
N LYS A 48 -4.97 -13.84 -9.16
CA LYS A 48 -5.02 -15.23 -8.69
C LYS A 48 -5.69 -16.19 -9.67
N ILE A 49 -6.26 -15.68 -10.76
CA ILE A 49 -6.94 -16.50 -11.76
C ILE A 49 -5.96 -16.76 -12.90
N GLU A 50 -5.73 -18.04 -13.22
CA GLU A 50 -4.96 -18.43 -14.40
C GLU A 50 -5.60 -17.87 -15.66
N SER A 51 -4.76 -17.37 -16.56
CA SER A 51 -5.25 -16.81 -17.81
C SER A 51 -5.88 -17.89 -18.69
N GLY A 52 -7.07 -17.64 -19.22
CA GLY A 52 -7.74 -18.51 -20.18
C GLY A 52 -7.19 -18.44 -21.61
N PHE A 53 -5.96 -17.95 -21.81
CA PHE A 53 -5.37 -17.89 -23.15
C PHE A 53 -5.23 -19.30 -23.76
N PRO A 54 -5.43 -19.46 -25.08
CA PRO A 54 -5.24 -20.75 -25.74
C PRO A 54 -3.80 -21.26 -25.62
N ASN A 55 -3.64 -22.59 -25.65
CA ASN A 55 -2.32 -23.24 -25.68
C ASN A 55 -1.43 -22.63 -26.78
N GLY A 56 -0.21 -22.23 -26.40
CA GLY A 56 0.77 -21.58 -27.30
C GLY A 56 0.78 -20.05 -27.23
N VAL A 57 -0.09 -19.43 -26.44
CA VAL A 57 -0.03 -17.99 -26.12
C VAL A 57 0.47 -17.82 -24.69
N THR A 58 1.61 -17.15 -24.52
CA THR A 58 2.15 -16.84 -23.20
C THR A 58 1.36 -15.67 -22.60
N PRO A 59 0.74 -15.82 -21.41
CA PRO A 59 0.14 -14.69 -20.72
C PRO A 59 1.20 -13.61 -20.45
N LEU A 60 0.75 -12.35 -20.26
CA LEU A 60 1.62 -11.34 -19.67
C LEU A 60 2.17 -11.89 -18.35
N ALA A 61 3.43 -11.65 -18.02
CA ALA A 61 4.05 -12.21 -16.81
C ALA A 61 3.26 -11.88 -15.52
N ALA A 62 2.56 -10.74 -15.48
CA ALA A 62 1.68 -10.39 -14.37
C ALA A 62 0.43 -11.29 -14.24
N LEU A 63 0.03 -11.97 -15.30
CA LEU A 63 -1.13 -12.86 -15.38
C LEU A 63 -0.74 -14.35 -15.42
N ASP A 64 0.56 -14.65 -15.36
CA ASP A 64 1.10 -16.00 -15.20
C ASP A 64 1.23 -16.31 -13.71
N VAL A 65 0.19 -16.93 -13.14
CA VAL A 65 0.01 -17.07 -11.70
C VAL A 65 -0.14 -18.53 -11.31
N ASP A 66 0.26 -18.87 -10.08
CA ASP A 66 0.06 -20.19 -9.48
C ASP A 66 -0.98 -20.04 -8.35
N PRO A 67 -2.27 -20.33 -8.61
CA PRO A 67 -3.32 -20.15 -7.61
C PRO A 67 -3.09 -20.98 -6.36
N VAL A 68 -2.52 -22.19 -6.48
CA VAL A 68 -2.26 -23.10 -5.37
C VAL A 68 -1.19 -22.52 -4.46
N LYS A 69 -0.09 -21.99 -5.02
CA LYS A 69 0.97 -21.33 -4.25
C LYS A 69 0.50 -20.01 -3.63
N ILE A 70 -0.38 -19.27 -4.33
CA ILE A 70 -1.02 -18.06 -3.77
C ILE A 70 -1.89 -18.42 -2.56
N ASP A 71 -2.70 -19.47 -2.66
CA ASP A 71 -3.53 -19.96 -1.55
C ASP A 71 -2.69 -20.39 -0.35
N ALA A 72 -1.61 -21.14 -0.59
CA ALA A 72 -0.66 -21.52 0.45
C ALA A 72 -0.03 -20.28 1.11
N GLY A 73 0.36 -19.28 0.32
CA GLY A 73 0.93 -18.03 0.80
C GLY A 73 -0.04 -17.20 1.66
N GLU A 74 -1.32 -17.16 1.31
CA GLU A 74 -2.35 -16.50 2.13
C GLU A 74 -2.51 -17.20 3.50
N GLN A 75 -2.40 -18.53 3.53
CA GLN A 75 -2.40 -19.26 4.80
C GLN A 75 -1.16 -18.95 5.63
N VAL A 76 0.03 -18.92 5.02
CA VAL A 76 1.26 -18.51 5.70
C VAL A 76 1.10 -17.11 6.28
N PHE A 77 0.59 -16.15 5.51
CA PHE A 77 0.34 -14.76 5.93
C PHE A 77 -0.52 -14.68 7.21
N LYS A 78 -1.60 -15.46 7.27
CA LYS A 78 -2.48 -15.55 8.45
C LYS A 78 -1.77 -16.24 9.63
N ASN A 79 -1.07 -17.34 9.37
CA ASN A 79 -0.42 -18.17 10.39
C ASN A 79 0.73 -17.44 11.10
N ILE A 80 1.51 -16.64 10.37
CA ILE A 80 2.58 -15.82 10.95
C ILE A 80 2.08 -14.50 11.52
N ARG A 81 0.76 -14.27 11.52
CA ARG A 81 0.07 -13.11 12.11
C ARG A 81 0.31 -11.78 11.39
N CYS A 82 0.65 -11.78 10.10
CA CYS A 82 0.65 -10.54 9.30
C CYS A 82 -0.75 -9.89 9.28
N SER A 83 -1.79 -10.72 9.26
CA SER A 83 -3.19 -10.28 9.24
C SER A 83 -3.68 -9.64 10.56
N SER A 84 -2.81 -9.48 11.56
CA SER A 84 -3.15 -8.77 12.80
C SER A 84 -3.29 -7.25 12.58
N CYS A 85 -2.53 -6.68 11.65
CA CYS A 85 -2.64 -5.28 11.23
C CYS A 85 -3.07 -5.19 9.75
N HIS A 86 -2.55 -6.09 8.90
CA HIS A 86 -2.97 -6.20 7.50
C HIS A 86 -4.26 -7.03 7.37
N VAL A 87 -5.35 -6.55 7.96
CA VAL A 87 -6.64 -7.24 8.04
C VAL A 87 -7.19 -7.57 6.65
N THR A 88 -7.51 -8.85 6.45
CA THR A 88 -7.78 -9.40 5.11
C THR A 88 -9.13 -9.02 4.54
N ASP A 89 -10.16 -8.88 5.37
CA ASP A 89 -11.55 -8.71 4.93
C ASP A 89 -12.20 -7.55 5.70
N ILE A 90 -12.78 -6.60 4.97
CA ILE A 90 -13.51 -5.46 5.52
C ILE A 90 -14.84 -5.33 4.80
N THR A 91 -15.92 -5.10 5.55
CA THR A 91 -17.20 -4.65 4.98
C THR A 91 -17.30 -3.14 5.08
N THR A 92 -17.49 -2.44 3.96
CA THR A 92 -17.65 -0.99 3.96
C THR A 92 -18.93 -0.56 4.66
N GLY A 93 -18.90 0.62 5.29
CA GLY A 93 -20.07 1.17 5.99
C GLY A 93 -21.18 1.65 5.05
N THR A 94 -22.26 2.14 5.64
CA THR A 94 -23.45 2.64 4.92
C THR A 94 -23.45 4.15 4.69
N ALA A 95 -22.52 4.89 5.31
CA ALA A 95 -22.55 6.36 5.39
C ALA A 95 -21.81 7.09 4.25
N THR A 96 -21.36 6.37 3.21
CA THR A 96 -20.75 6.99 2.00
C THR A 96 -21.84 7.62 1.12
N PRO A 97 -21.59 8.76 0.45
CA PRO A 97 -22.54 9.37 -0.48
C PRO A 97 -22.83 8.49 -1.71
N PHE A 98 -21.93 7.58 -2.08
CA PHE A 98 -22.07 6.66 -3.22
C PHE A 98 -22.67 5.33 -2.79
N ASP A 99 -23.81 4.96 -3.37
CA ASP A 99 -24.54 3.73 -3.04
C ASP A 99 -23.74 2.48 -3.38
N GLU A 100 -22.98 2.52 -4.48
CA GLU A 100 -22.12 1.45 -5.00
C GLU A 100 -21.00 1.09 -4.03
N ASN A 101 -20.61 2.01 -3.14
CA ASN A 101 -19.56 1.80 -2.15
C ASN A 101 -20.09 1.32 -0.80
N ARG A 102 -21.41 1.19 -0.61
CA ARG A 102 -22.00 0.75 0.66
C ARG A 102 -22.03 -0.77 0.75
N ASN A 103 -21.76 -1.31 1.94
CA ASN A 103 -21.87 -2.74 2.26
C ASN A 103 -21.07 -3.67 1.32
N GLN A 104 -19.95 -3.18 0.79
CA GLN A 104 -19.08 -3.95 -0.08
C GLN A 104 -18.15 -4.81 0.78
N ASN A 105 -18.04 -6.09 0.46
CA ASN A 105 -17.01 -6.94 1.05
C ASN A 105 -15.73 -6.83 0.22
N ILE A 106 -14.70 -6.26 0.82
CA ILE A 106 -13.43 -5.93 0.16
C ILE A 106 -12.27 -6.58 0.92
N LYS A 107 -11.14 -6.78 0.24
CA LYS A 107 -9.95 -7.40 0.84
C LYS A 107 -8.72 -6.50 0.86
N PRO A 108 -8.67 -5.43 1.69
CA PRO A 108 -7.66 -4.37 1.58
C PRO A 108 -6.31 -4.72 2.21
N TYR A 109 -6.26 -5.74 3.07
CA TYR A 109 -5.05 -6.11 3.81
C TYR A 109 -4.50 -4.94 4.62
N THR A 110 -5.39 -4.26 5.35
CA THR A 110 -5.10 -3.16 6.26
C THR A 110 -6.29 -2.96 7.19
N ASP A 111 -6.03 -2.57 8.43
CA ASP A 111 -7.01 -2.04 9.37
C ASP A 111 -7.11 -0.51 9.36
N MET A 112 -6.26 0.16 8.58
CA MET A 112 -6.13 1.62 8.49
C MET A 112 -5.73 2.29 9.81
N LEU A 113 -5.27 1.53 10.80
CA LEU A 113 -4.85 2.06 12.10
C LEU A 113 -3.36 2.42 12.10
N LEU A 114 -2.95 3.20 13.10
CA LEU A 114 -1.55 3.50 13.38
C LEU A 114 -0.95 2.43 14.30
N HIS A 115 0.24 1.93 13.95
CA HIS A 115 0.97 0.94 14.73
C HIS A 115 2.42 1.36 14.97
N ASP A 116 2.95 0.97 16.13
CA ASP A 116 4.37 1.15 16.44
C ASP A 116 5.20 0.17 15.60
N MET A 117 5.94 0.71 14.62
CA MET A 117 6.83 -0.05 13.74
C MET A 117 8.27 -0.17 14.28
N GLY A 118 8.50 0.31 15.50
CA GLY A 118 9.79 0.26 16.19
C GLY A 118 10.75 1.39 15.81
N GLU A 119 11.79 1.53 16.63
CA GLU A 119 12.80 2.60 16.50
C GLU A 119 13.50 2.62 15.14
N GLY A 120 13.71 1.45 14.53
CA GLY A 120 14.36 1.34 13.23
C GLY A 120 13.59 2.05 12.10
N LEU A 121 12.28 2.25 12.26
CA LEU A 121 11.41 2.95 11.33
C LEU A 121 10.86 4.25 11.94
N ALA A 122 11.47 4.76 13.02
CA ALA A 122 11.08 6.03 13.59
C ALA A 122 11.52 7.20 12.71
N ASP A 123 10.68 8.22 12.61
CA ASP A 123 11.11 9.59 12.30
C ASP A 123 11.13 10.47 13.56
N ASN A 124 11.45 11.75 13.41
CA ASN A 124 11.46 12.73 14.49
C ASN A 124 10.19 13.59 14.54
N PHE A 125 9.12 13.17 13.86
CA PHE A 125 7.88 13.93 13.73
C PHE A 125 6.84 13.41 14.72
N VAL A 126 6.12 14.32 15.34
CA VAL A 126 5.04 13.99 16.29
C VAL A 126 3.81 14.78 15.87
N GLU A 127 2.71 14.06 15.64
CA GLU A 127 1.43 14.65 15.26
C GLU A 127 0.34 14.22 16.26
N GLY A 128 -0.02 15.14 17.15
CA GLY A 128 -0.96 14.86 18.24
C GLY A 128 -0.45 13.73 19.14
N GLN A 129 -1.11 12.58 19.11
CA GLN A 129 -0.73 11.38 19.89
C GLN A 129 0.15 10.40 19.11
N ALA A 130 0.31 10.59 17.79
CA ALA A 130 1.18 9.77 16.97
C ALA A 130 2.64 10.18 17.20
N THR A 131 3.44 9.26 17.74
CA THR A 131 4.90 9.42 17.82
C THR A 131 5.54 9.07 16.48
N GLY A 132 6.81 9.42 16.27
CA GLY A 132 7.50 9.15 15.00
C GLY A 132 7.67 7.66 14.65
N ARG A 133 7.32 6.75 15.58
CA ARG A 133 7.28 5.30 15.35
C ARG A 133 5.94 4.79 14.83
N MET A 134 4.90 5.63 14.88
CA MET A 134 3.52 5.25 14.59
C MET A 134 3.25 5.44 13.10
N TRP A 135 3.04 4.33 12.40
CA TRP A 135 2.74 4.37 10.97
C TRP A 135 1.39 3.73 10.69
N ARG A 136 0.64 4.34 9.78
CA ARG A 136 -0.62 3.75 9.32
C ARG A 136 -0.31 2.49 8.52
N THR A 137 -1.01 1.39 8.79
CA THR A 137 -0.94 0.19 7.95
C THR A 137 -1.43 0.54 6.52
N PRO A 138 -0.58 0.55 5.48
CA PRO A 138 -1.05 0.79 4.12
C PRO A 138 -1.82 -0.44 3.61
N ALA A 139 -2.82 -0.23 2.75
CA ALA A 139 -3.45 -1.31 2.01
C ALA A 139 -2.40 -1.99 1.12
N LEU A 140 -2.40 -3.33 1.08
CA LEU A 140 -1.44 -4.08 0.24
C LEU A 140 -1.93 -4.27 -1.21
N TRP A 141 -3.09 -3.70 -1.55
CA TRP A 141 -3.57 -3.66 -2.93
C TRP A 141 -2.53 -3.10 -3.88
N GLY A 142 -2.24 -3.84 -4.95
CA GLY A 142 -1.30 -3.43 -5.98
C GLY A 142 0.17 -3.50 -5.57
N ILE A 143 0.53 -4.03 -4.40
CA ILE A 143 1.94 -4.12 -3.98
C ILE A 143 2.79 -5.00 -4.93
N GLY A 144 2.17 -5.98 -5.60
CA GLY A 144 2.85 -6.77 -6.62
C GLY A 144 3.07 -6.04 -7.94
N TYR A 145 2.46 -4.86 -8.16
CA TYR A 145 2.72 -4.01 -9.32
C TYR A 145 3.89 -3.04 -9.12
N THR A 146 4.45 -2.92 -7.91
CA THR A 146 5.46 -1.89 -7.61
C THR A 146 6.65 -1.92 -8.58
N GLU A 147 7.18 -3.10 -8.90
CA GLU A 147 8.26 -3.25 -9.88
C GLU A 147 7.84 -2.80 -11.29
N GLY A 148 6.65 -3.18 -11.74
CA GLY A 148 6.12 -2.80 -13.05
C GLY A 148 5.88 -1.30 -13.19
N VAL A 149 5.41 -0.64 -12.12
CA VAL A 149 5.18 0.81 -12.08
C VAL A 149 6.50 1.58 -12.02
N ALA A 150 7.48 1.09 -11.26
CA ALA A 150 8.81 1.72 -11.20
C ALA A 150 9.56 1.63 -12.54
N GLY A 151 9.28 0.60 -13.34
CA GLY A 151 9.93 0.40 -14.65
C GLY A 151 11.44 0.18 -14.48
N ASN A 152 12.24 1.13 -14.98
CA ASN A 152 13.70 1.07 -14.86
C ASN A 152 14.25 1.71 -13.57
N LEU A 153 13.37 2.27 -12.73
CA LEU A 153 13.76 2.87 -11.45
C LEU A 153 13.86 1.79 -10.38
N GLN A 154 14.70 2.06 -9.37
CA GLN A 154 14.78 1.22 -8.19
C GLN A 154 13.47 1.29 -7.39
N VAL A 155 12.92 0.13 -7.05
CA VAL A 155 11.77 0.02 -6.16
C VAL A 155 12.13 0.44 -4.74
N GLY A 156 11.21 1.15 -4.09
CA GLY A 156 11.24 1.48 -2.67
C GLY A 156 9.94 1.06 -1.99
N TYR A 157 10.05 0.37 -0.86
CA TYR A 157 8.97 0.02 0.06
C TYR A 157 9.17 0.72 1.40
N LEU A 158 8.13 0.71 2.24
CA LEU A 158 8.02 1.46 3.50
C LEU A 158 7.88 2.97 3.26
N HIS A 159 7.61 3.72 4.32
CA HIS A 159 7.29 5.16 4.23
C HIS A 159 8.44 6.00 3.66
N ASP A 160 9.68 5.54 3.79
CA ASP A 160 10.89 6.24 3.36
C ASP A 160 11.61 5.55 2.19
N SER A 161 10.94 4.60 1.52
CA SER A 161 11.46 3.89 0.35
C SER A 161 12.77 3.12 0.57
N ARG A 162 13.19 2.86 1.82
CA ARG A 162 14.50 2.24 2.10
C ARG A 162 14.62 0.79 1.63
N ALA A 163 13.51 0.05 1.61
CA ALA A 163 13.50 -1.37 1.31
C ALA A 163 13.32 -1.58 -0.19
N ARG A 164 14.18 -2.39 -0.80
CA ARG A 164 14.22 -2.62 -2.26
C ARG A 164 13.48 -3.88 -2.68
N THR A 165 13.09 -4.70 -1.71
CA THR A 165 12.34 -5.94 -1.92
C THR A 165 11.29 -6.11 -0.83
N LEU A 166 10.26 -6.91 -1.11
CA LEU A 166 9.28 -7.32 -0.10
C LEU A 166 9.94 -8.01 1.11
N THR A 167 10.97 -8.83 0.86
CA THR A 167 11.74 -9.48 1.93
C THR A 167 12.42 -8.44 2.82
N GLU A 168 13.10 -7.44 2.24
CA GLU A 168 13.70 -6.36 3.02
C GLU A 168 12.63 -5.60 3.81
N ALA A 169 11.48 -5.30 3.19
CA ALA A 169 10.38 -4.60 3.86
C ALA A 169 9.83 -5.38 5.06
N ILE A 170 9.61 -6.69 4.91
CA ILE A 170 9.18 -7.57 6.01
C ILE A 170 10.23 -7.59 7.13
N MET A 171 11.52 -7.65 6.77
CA MET A 171 12.61 -7.66 7.75
C MET A 171 12.82 -6.34 8.50
N TRP A 172 12.23 -5.23 8.03
CA TRP A 172 12.22 -3.96 8.73
C TRP A 172 11.11 -3.83 9.79
N HIS A 173 10.14 -4.73 9.82
CA HIS A 173 9.05 -4.66 10.80
C HIS A 173 9.60 -4.88 12.22
N GLY A 174 9.63 -3.81 13.00
CA GLY A 174 9.90 -3.80 14.44
C GLY A 174 8.62 -3.59 15.25
N GLY A 175 8.78 -3.18 16.51
CA GLY A 175 7.66 -2.82 17.37
C GLY A 175 6.60 -3.93 17.45
N GLU A 176 5.36 -3.61 17.12
CA GLU A 176 4.25 -4.59 17.12
C GLU A 176 4.43 -5.69 16.05
N GLY A 177 5.11 -5.38 14.95
CA GLY A 177 5.38 -6.32 13.85
C GLY A 177 6.57 -7.26 14.07
N GLU A 178 7.36 -7.04 15.13
CA GLU A 178 8.61 -7.76 15.41
C GLU A 178 8.40 -9.29 15.48
N ALA A 179 7.32 -9.74 16.11
CA ALA A 179 7.01 -11.16 16.24
C ALA A 179 6.71 -11.81 14.87
N SER A 180 5.98 -11.12 13.99
CA SER A 180 5.64 -11.59 12.65
C SER A 180 6.88 -11.64 11.75
N LYS A 181 7.75 -10.62 11.83
CA LYS A 181 9.08 -10.62 11.20
C LYS A 181 9.90 -11.85 11.62
N ASN A 182 9.99 -12.12 12.93
CA ASN A 182 10.78 -13.22 13.43
C ASN A 182 10.20 -14.58 13.00
N ARG A 183 8.88 -14.72 12.89
CA ARG A 183 8.25 -15.91 12.29
C ARG A 183 8.61 -16.05 10.81
N PHE A 184 8.57 -14.96 10.04
CA PHE A 184 8.97 -14.95 8.63
C PHE A 184 10.44 -15.39 8.42
N ALA A 185 11.35 -14.90 9.27
CA ALA A 185 12.76 -15.27 9.23
C ALA A 185 12.97 -16.79 9.46
N ASN A 186 12.10 -17.42 10.25
CA ASN A 186 12.14 -18.86 10.57
C ASN A 186 11.30 -19.75 9.63
N LEU A 187 10.63 -19.19 8.62
CA LEU A 187 9.90 -19.98 7.63
C LEU A 187 10.84 -20.88 6.82
N SER A 188 10.30 -22.02 6.39
CA SER A 188 10.91 -22.82 5.33
C SER A 188 11.05 -21.99 4.05
N THR A 189 11.93 -22.41 3.15
CA THR A 189 12.06 -21.76 1.84
C THR A 189 10.74 -21.78 1.08
N ASP A 190 10.04 -22.91 1.09
CA ASP A 190 8.78 -23.09 0.36
C ASP A 190 7.68 -22.16 0.91
N ASP A 191 7.53 -22.06 2.24
CA ASP A 191 6.55 -21.16 2.86
C ASP A 191 6.88 -19.69 2.59
N ARG A 192 8.17 -19.34 2.62
CA ARG A 192 8.62 -17.98 2.32
C ARG A 192 8.31 -17.61 0.87
N GLU A 193 8.59 -18.51 -0.07
CA GLU A 193 8.26 -18.29 -1.47
C GLU A 193 6.75 -18.22 -1.69
N ALA A 194 5.97 -19.09 -1.05
CA ALA A 194 4.50 -19.05 -1.14
C ALA A 194 3.96 -17.71 -0.65
N LEU A 195 4.43 -17.21 0.49
CA LEU A 195 4.07 -15.90 1.01
C LEU A 195 4.43 -14.76 0.04
N LEU A 196 5.64 -14.78 -0.53
CA LEU A 196 6.06 -13.77 -1.49
C LEU A 196 5.25 -13.83 -2.80
N THR A 197 4.89 -15.03 -3.27
CA THR A 197 3.98 -15.21 -4.41
C THR A 197 2.59 -14.64 -4.11
N PHE A 198 2.06 -14.90 -2.91
CA PHE A 198 0.80 -14.30 -2.47
C PHE A 198 0.88 -12.77 -2.44
N LEU A 199 1.90 -12.17 -1.83
CA LEU A 199 2.04 -10.70 -1.81
C LEU A 199 2.18 -10.12 -3.22
N LYS A 200 2.89 -10.80 -4.12
CA LYS A 200 3.01 -10.40 -5.53
C LYS A 200 1.72 -10.58 -6.34
N SER A 201 0.73 -11.31 -5.82
CA SER A 201 -0.60 -11.42 -6.44
C SER A 201 -1.53 -10.26 -6.09
N LEU A 202 -1.24 -9.51 -5.01
CA LEU A 202 -1.99 -8.33 -4.58
C LEU A 202 -1.64 -7.14 -5.47
#